data_AF-A0A9E6FDC1-F1
#
_entry.id   AF-A0A9E6FDC1-F1
#
_cell.length_a   1.000
_cell.length_b   1.000
_cell.length_c   1.000
_cell.angle_alpha   90.00
_cell.angle_beta   90.00
_cell.angle_gamma   90.00
#
_symmetry.space_group_name_H-M   'P 1'
#
loop_
_entity.id
_entity.type
_entity.pdbx_description
1 polymer ?
#
loop_
_entity_poly.entity_id
_entity_poly.type
_entity_poly.pdbx_seq_one_letter_code
_entity_poly.pdbx_strand_id
1 'polypeptide(L)'
;MKYENELNKKVIANAQSSYFMPIVSIAFLFSGDTNINHPFVRGHVKTASFIHLLFLIVYLIFIQFAFMVHFSFLSYRLNYIFASMFFLFLFGALIFASEKAHKGEIFGIGDMIKISSGEKGFISGEKKENLNEEDKLTLILSSIPLIGIFIYGKNYKDSTIENISKFNIFVSFFISLIYVSGNKEVANIFFLFYIIFIVFSSIMIMAQGEMITINMRKIFHPFALYNFLKDIFSYLKTYFGKEKFKDFSSLRNEKEEKRKIEEEREINLLQDLKNFPFNEKLIYFPVFNLLLLGKLHTKKYFHIVNALGISLVILFSWLILGIENVYQLLLVFPLFYGIAFLETKENYKLAFFFDIGKIIINLFGKIKGMFRKAKEIKKKEENISLKVEK
;
A
#
# COMPACT_ATOMS: atom_id res chain seq x y z
N MET A 1 34.29 -4.28 -6.07
CA MET A 1 35.26 -5.19 -6.72
C MET A 1 34.64 -6.58 -6.67
N LYS A 2 34.29 -7.17 -7.82
CA LYS A 2 33.70 -8.52 -7.89
C LYS A 2 34.84 -9.53 -7.97
N TYR A 3 34.92 -10.47 -7.03
CA TYR A 3 35.78 -11.64 -7.17
C TYR A 3 35.06 -12.63 -8.08
N GLU A 4 35.06 -12.39 -9.39
CA GLU A 4 34.26 -13.18 -10.35
C GLU A 4 34.94 -14.48 -10.78
N ASN A 5 36.03 -14.90 -10.12
CA ASN A 5 36.62 -16.23 -10.26
C ASN A 5 36.83 -16.89 -8.88
N GLU A 6 36.01 -17.93 -8.62
CA GLU A 6 36.08 -18.99 -7.60
C GLU A 6 36.37 -18.62 -6.13
N LEU A 7 35.43 -17.91 -5.47
CA LEU A 7 35.35 -17.99 -4.00
C LEU A 7 34.87 -19.39 -3.58
N ASN A 8 35.72 -20.14 -2.89
CA ASN A 8 35.37 -21.43 -2.30
C ASN A 8 34.16 -21.27 -1.35
N LYS A 9 33.20 -22.21 -1.41
CA LYS A 9 32.03 -22.26 -0.51
C LYS A 9 32.39 -22.11 0.97
N LYS A 10 33.55 -22.64 1.39
CA LYS A 10 34.05 -22.50 2.77
C LYS A 10 34.42 -21.06 3.12
N VAL A 11 34.99 -20.31 2.19
CA VAL A 11 35.34 -18.89 2.34
C VAL A 11 34.07 -18.03 2.45
N ILE A 12 33.05 -18.32 1.63
CA ILE A 12 31.73 -17.66 1.71
C ILE A 12 31.05 -17.95 3.06
N ALA A 13 31.01 -19.22 3.47
CA ALA A 13 30.40 -19.62 4.74
C ALA A 13 31.09 -18.95 5.95
N ASN A 14 32.42 -18.85 5.94
CA ASN A 14 33.19 -18.15 6.97
C ASN A 14 32.88 -16.63 7.00
N ALA A 15 32.70 -16.00 5.84
CA ALA A 15 32.30 -14.60 5.78
C ALA A 15 30.90 -14.40 6.37
N GLN A 16 29.94 -15.27 6.05
CA GLN A 16 28.58 -15.22 6.59
C GLN A 16 28.54 -15.48 8.11
N SER A 17 29.28 -16.49 8.59
CA SER A 17 29.28 -16.86 10.01
C SER A 17 29.79 -15.74 10.91
N SER A 18 30.67 -14.88 10.38
CA SER A 18 31.19 -13.73 11.12
C SER A 18 30.09 -12.75 11.59
N TYR A 19 28.93 -12.70 10.93
CA TYR A 19 27.83 -11.80 11.28
C TYR A 19 26.85 -12.34 12.33
N PHE A 20 26.81 -13.65 12.54
CA PHE A 20 25.80 -14.27 13.40
C PHE A 20 26.25 -14.37 14.86
N MET A 21 27.56 -14.37 15.13
CA MET A 21 28.10 -14.50 16.47
C MET A 21 29.25 -13.52 16.71
N PRO A 22 29.17 -12.64 17.72
CA PRO A 22 30.25 -11.70 18.05
C PRO A 22 31.59 -12.41 18.28
N ILE A 23 31.55 -13.54 18.99
CA ILE A 23 32.73 -14.37 19.31
C ILE A 23 33.40 -14.90 18.04
N VAL A 24 32.61 -15.28 17.02
CA VAL A 24 33.13 -15.76 15.74
C VAL A 24 33.83 -14.63 14.99
N SER A 25 33.24 -13.43 14.95
CA SER A 25 33.89 -12.27 14.33
C SER A 25 35.24 -11.94 14.99
N ILE A 26 35.30 -11.96 16.33
CA ILE A 26 36.53 -11.64 17.08
C ILE A 26 37.57 -12.75 16.90
N ALA A 27 37.17 -14.02 17.01
CA ALA A 27 38.07 -15.15 16.80
C ALA A 27 38.67 -15.14 15.38
N PHE A 28 37.87 -14.77 14.38
CA PHE A 28 38.33 -14.68 12.99
C PHE A 28 39.30 -13.52 12.74
N LEU A 29 39.30 -12.47 13.58
CA LEU A 29 40.33 -11.42 13.53
C LEU A 29 41.73 -11.94 13.88
N PHE A 30 41.84 -13.02 14.66
CA PHE A 30 43.13 -13.56 15.11
C PHE A 30 43.46 -14.94 14.51
N SER A 31 42.59 -15.49 13.66
CA SER A 31 42.82 -16.80 13.04
C SER A 31 43.92 -16.77 11.97
N GLY A 32 44.76 -17.81 11.97
CA GLY A 32 45.77 -18.09 10.94
C GLY A 32 45.29 -19.03 9.82
N ASP A 33 44.05 -19.56 9.88
CA ASP A 33 43.51 -20.46 8.86
C ASP A 33 43.42 -19.73 7.51
N THR A 34 43.94 -20.33 6.44
CA THR A 34 43.98 -19.76 5.09
C THR A 34 42.59 -19.42 4.53
N ASN A 35 41.55 -20.14 4.94
CA ASN A 35 40.16 -19.88 4.54
C ASN A 35 39.49 -18.75 5.35
N ILE A 36 40.05 -18.37 6.50
CA ILE A 36 39.57 -17.27 7.34
C ILE A 36 40.41 -16.00 7.10
N ASN A 37 41.71 -16.17 6.89
CA ASN A 37 42.65 -15.11 6.57
C ASN A 37 42.54 -14.62 5.11
N HIS A 38 41.60 -15.18 4.33
CA HIS A 38 41.30 -14.74 2.98
C HIS A 38 40.85 -13.27 2.96
N PRO A 39 41.31 -12.42 2.02
CA PRO A 39 40.98 -10.99 1.99
C PRO A 39 39.48 -10.69 2.01
N PHE A 40 38.68 -11.51 1.32
CA PHE A 40 37.21 -11.44 1.34
C PHE A 40 36.64 -11.60 2.76
N VAL A 41 37.03 -12.68 3.46
CA VAL A 41 36.56 -12.96 4.82
C VAL A 41 37.04 -11.88 5.78
N ARG A 42 38.29 -11.42 5.65
CA ARG A 42 38.83 -10.32 6.46
C ARG A 42 38.03 -9.02 6.32
N GLY A 43 37.56 -8.70 5.12
CA GLY A 43 36.67 -7.56 4.91
C GLY A 43 35.37 -7.68 5.70
N HIS A 44 34.68 -8.81 5.54
CA HIS A 44 33.41 -9.08 6.23
C HIS A 44 33.57 -9.17 7.76
N VAL A 45 34.64 -9.81 8.24
CA VAL A 45 34.95 -9.94 9.66
C VAL A 45 35.18 -8.58 10.31
N LYS A 46 35.93 -7.67 9.68
CA LYS A 46 36.11 -6.30 10.19
C LYS A 46 34.78 -5.56 10.30
N THR A 47 33.94 -5.65 9.27
CA THR A 47 32.60 -5.03 9.28
C THR A 47 31.71 -5.66 10.35
N ALA A 48 31.69 -6.99 10.48
CA ALA A 48 30.91 -7.70 11.48
C ALA A 48 31.33 -7.32 12.91
N SER A 49 32.64 -7.32 13.20
CA SER A 49 33.16 -6.91 14.50
C SER A 49 32.83 -5.46 14.84
N PHE A 50 32.84 -4.56 13.85
CA PHE A 50 32.41 -3.18 14.04
C PHE A 50 30.92 -3.08 14.38
N ILE A 51 30.05 -3.80 13.66
CA ILE A 51 28.60 -3.81 13.96
C ILE A 51 28.35 -4.36 15.37
N HIS A 52 29.00 -5.45 15.75
CA HIS A 52 28.89 -6.01 17.10
C HIS A 52 29.43 -5.07 18.18
N LEU A 53 30.50 -4.31 17.89
CA LEU A 53 30.97 -3.25 18.77
C LEU A 53 29.91 -2.14 18.92
N LEU A 54 29.22 -1.75 17.84
CA LEU A 54 28.10 -0.80 17.92
C LEU A 54 26.95 -1.35 18.77
N PHE A 55 26.62 -2.64 18.67
CA PHE A 55 25.66 -3.29 19.58
C PHE A 55 26.10 -3.12 21.04
N LEU A 56 27.37 -3.37 21.35
CA LEU A 56 27.90 -3.19 22.70
C LEU A 56 27.82 -1.73 23.15
N ILE A 57 28.17 -0.78 22.29
CA ILE A 57 28.10 0.66 22.59
C ILE A 57 26.65 1.08 22.87
N VAL A 58 25.70 0.66 22.04
CA VAL A 58 24.26 0.94 22.24
C VAL A 58 23.77 0.34 23.55
N TYR A 59 24.15 -0.91 23.86
CA TYR A 59 23.83 -1.55 25.13
C TYR A 59 24.42 -0.76 26.31
N LEU A 60 25.71 -0.40 26.26
CA LEU A 60 26.36 0.33 27.34
C LEU A 60 25.69 1.69 27.56
N ILE A 61 25.50 2.49 26.51
CA ILE A 61 24.94 3.84 26.62
C ILE A 61 23.48 3.79 27.11
N PHE A 62 22.62 3.04 26.42
CA PHE A 62 21.17 3.15 26.63
C PHE A 62 20.63 2.14 27.66
N ILE A 63 21.26 0.97 27.82
CA ILE A 63 20.80 -0.04 28.78
C ILE A 63 21.59 0.03 30.09
N GLN A 64 22.92 -0.07 30.05
CA GLN A 64 23.75 -0.14 31.26
C GLN A 64 23.87 1.20 31.99
N PHE A 65 24.28 2.25 31.29
CA PHE A 65 24.38 3.61 31.85
C PHE A 65 23.03 4.32 31.89
N ALA A 66 21.99 3.69 31.33
CA ALA A 66 20.62 4.18 31.33
C ALA A 66 20.53 5.65 30.85
N PHE A 67 21.29 5.99 29.79
CA PHE A 67 21.25 7.33 29.21
C PHE A 67 19.83 7.66 28.77
N MET A 68 19.29 8.79 29.25
CA MET A 68 17.88 9.20 29.10
C MET A 68 16.83 8.38 29.88
N VAL A 69 17.21 7.62 30.91
CA VAL A 69 16.27 6.81 31.73
C VAL A 69 15.20 7.64 32.44
N HIS A 70 15.49 8.89 32.77
CA HIS A 70 14.57 9.81 33.45
C HIS A 70 13.55 10.43 32.49
N PHE A 71 13.76 10.32 31.19
CA PHE A 71 12.81 10.78 30.20
C PHE A 71 11.95 9.59 29.79
N SER A 72 10.69 9.61 30.24
CA SER A 72 9.69 8.62 29.85
C SER A 72 8.73 9.23 28.84
N PHE A 73 8.42 8.47 27.80
CA PHE A 73 7.35 8.77 26.87
C PHE A 73 6.35 7.60 26.96
N LEU A 74 5.12 7.89 27.39
CA LEU A 74 4.04 6.90 27.51
C LEU A 74 4.40 5.69 28.38
N SER A 75 4.96 5.95 29.57
CA SER A 75 5.39 4.92 30.54
C SER A 75 6.56 4.03 30.09
N TYR A 76 7.03 4.17 28.85
CA TYR A 76 8.28 3.58 28.38
C TYR A 76 9.40 4.58 28.53
N ARG A 77 10.54 4.12 29.07
CA ARG A 77 11.71 4.98 29.22
C ARG A 77 12.39 5.14 27.85
N LEU A 78 12.73 6.37 27.47
CA LEU A 78 13.29 6.70 26.15
C LEU A 78 14.57 5.91 25.86
N ASN A 79 15.34 5.59 26.90
CA ASN A 79 16.54 4.77 26.78
C ASN A 79 16.22 3.39 26.16
N TYR A 80 15.11 2.75 26.55
CA TYR A 80 14.69 1.47 25.95
C TYR A 80 14.17 1.63 24.53
N ILE A 81 13.47 2.73 24.22
CA ILE A 81 12.97 3.02 22.87
C ILE A 81 14.13 3.19 21.89
N PHE A 82 15.09 4.07 22.23
CA PHE A 82 16.27 4.30 21.39
C PHE A 82 17.13 3.05 21.27
N ALA A 83 17.37 2.33 22.38
CA ALA A 83 18.08 1.05 22.32
C ALA A 83 17.42 0.07 21.35
N SER A 84 16.10 -0.08 21.42
CA SER A 84 15.34 -0.98 20.54
C SER A 84 15.45 -0.58 19.07
N MET A 85 15.34 0.72 18.77
CA MET A 85 15.51 1.24 17.40
C MET A 85 16.92 0.98 16.85
N PHE A 86 17.96 1.29 17.63
CA PHE A 86 19.34 1.06 17.22
C PHE A 86 19.65 -0.43 17.07
N PHE A 87 19.17 -1.28 17.98
CA PHE A 87 19.34 -2.73 17.86
C PHE A 87 18.64 -3.30 16.62
N LEU A 88 17.42 -2.86 16.31
CA LEU A 88 16.73 -3.27 15.09
C LEU A 88 17.48 -2.85 13.83
N PHE A 89 17.98 -1.61 13.79
CA PHE A 89 18.79 -1.11 12.67
C PHE A 89 20.07 -1.94 12.48
N LEU A 90 20.83 -2.15 13.56
CA LEU A 90 22.08 -2.92 13.53
C LEU A 90 21.83 -4.40 13.18
N PHE A 91 20.69 -4.97 13.62
CA PHE A 91 20.30 -6.33 13.27
C PHE A 91 19.98 -6.45 11.78
N GLY A 92 19.24 -5.49 11.22
CA GLY A 92 19.01 -5.40 9.78
C GLY A 92 20.32 -5.30 8.99
N ALA A 93 21.29 -4.53 9.51
CA ALA A 93 22.62 -4.41 8.91
C ALA A 93 23.41 -5.74 8.90
N LEU A 94 23.31 -6.55 9.96
CA LEU A 94 23.92 -7.90 10.01
C LEU A 94 23.31 -8.83 8.95
N ILE A 95 21.98 -8.84 8.81
CA ILE A 95 21.29 -9.67 7.80
C ILE A 95 21.71 -9.26 6.40
N PHE A 96 21.66 -7.96 6.09
CA PHE A 96 22.02 -7.44 4.78
C PHE A 96 23.49 -7.74 4.42
N ALA A 97 24.41 -7.54 5.37
CA ALA A 97 25.82 -7.85 5.19
C ALA A 97 26.08 -9.35 4.96
N SER A 98 25.32 -10.22 5.65
CA SER A 98 25.38 -11.67 5.48
C SER A 98 24.85 -12.12 4.10
N GLU A 99 23.81 -11.45 3.57
CA GLU A 99 23.32 -11.68 2.21
C GLU A 99 24.35 -11.24 1.15
N LYS A 100 25.02 -10.10 1.36
CA LYS A 100 26.12 -9.66 0.47
C LYS A 100 27.29 -10.65 0.49
N ALA A 101 27.67 -11.15 1.67
CA ALA A 101 28.67 -12.20 1.80
C ALA A 101 28.28 -13.47 1.03
N HIS A 102 27.00 -13.89 1.10
CA HIS A 102 26.47 -15.03 0.35
C HIS A 102 26.68 -14.89 -1.16
N LYS A 103 26.51 -13.67 -1.67
CA LYS A 103 26.66 -13.31 -3.09
C LYS A 103 28.11 -13.11 -3.53
N GLY A 104 29.08 -13.25 -2.62
CA GLY A 104 30.50 -12.98 -2.91
C GLY A 104 30.82 -11.49 -3.04
N GLU A 105 29.96 -10.61 -2.52
CA GLU A 105 30.10 -9.16 -2.60
C GLU A 105 30.70 -8.60 -1.31
N ILE A 106 31.76 -7.80 -1.43
CA ILE A 106 32.36 -7.11 -0.29
C ILE A 106 31.38 -6.07 0.25
N PHE A 107 31.20 -6.06 1.57
CA PHE A 107 30.39 -5.06 2.26
C PHE A 107 31.25 -4.28 3.26
N GLY A 108 31.52 -3.00 2.93
CA GLY A 108 32.29 -2.10 3.75
C GLY A 108 31.43 -1.22 4.66
N ILE A 109 32.04 -0.68 5.72
CA ILE A 109 31.39 0.29 6.62
C ILE A 109 30.86 1.51 5.85
N GLY A 110 31.56 1.94 4.78
CA GLY A 110 31.09 3.02 3.91
C GLY A 110 29.84 2.69 3.10
N ASP A 111 29.54 1.41 2.88
CA ASP A 111 28.33 0.98 2.16
C ASP A 111 27.09 0.99 3.07
N MET A 112 27.26 1.09 4.40
CA MET A 112 26.15 1.37 5.34
C MET A 112 25.68 2.83 5.26
N ILE A 113 26.56 3.73 4.85
CA ILE A 113 26.35 5.19 4.87
C ILE A 113 26.23 5.76 3.44
N LYS A 114 26.52 4.95 2.41
CA LYS A 114 26.23 5.33 1.02
C LYS A 114 24.71 5.30 0.77
N ILE A 115 24.12 6.48 0.75
CA ILE A 115 22.88 6.75 0.02
C ILE A 115 23.20 6.45 -1.46
N SER A 116 22.90 5.22 -1.91
CA SER A 116 23.22 4.75 -3.25
C SER A 116 22.34 5.48 -4.27
N SER A 117 22.93 6.38 -5.04
CA SER A 117 22.31 7.08 -6.16
C SER A 117 22.26 6.28 -7.46
N GLY A 118 22.31 4.94 -7.41
CA GLY A 118 22.41 4.16 -8.65
C GLY A 118 22.41 2.66 -8.45
N GLU A 119 21.27 2.10 -8.07
CA GLU A 119 20.83 0.76 -8.48
C GLU A 119 19.34 0.64 -8.12
N LYS A 120 18.57 -0.14 -8.90
CA LYS A 120 17.12 -0.36 -8.72
C LYS A 120 16.82 -1.19 -7.46
N GLY A 121 17.17 -0.66 -6.30
CA GLY A 121 16.71 -1.13 -4.99
C GLY A 121 15.29 -0.66 -4.68
N PHE A 122 14.75 -1.12 -3.55
CA PHE A 122 13.43 -0.70 -3.05
C PHE A 122 13.30 0.81 -2.87
N ILE A 123 14.43 1.51 -2.73
CA ILE A 123 14.54 2.97 -2.68
C ILE A 123 15.51 3.36 -3.79
N SER A 124 15.04 4.11 -4.79
CA SER A 124 15.88 4.72 -5.82
C SER A 124 15.74 6.23 -5.78
N GLY A 125 16.86 6.95 -5.75
CA GLY A 125 16.90 8.37 -6.05
C GLY A 125 16.81 8.56 -7.55
N GLU A 126 15.64 8.91 -8.10
CA GLU A 126 15.56 9.31 -9.51
C GLU A 126 15.97 10.79 -9.62
N LYS A 127 17.10 11.06 -10.26
CA LYS A 127 17.44 12.41 -10.71
C LYS A 127 16.65 12.71 -11.98
N LYS A 128 15.55 13.44 -11.85
CA LYS A 128 14.95 14.13 -13.01
C LYS A 128 15.74 15.43 -13.21
N GLU A 129 16.61 15.45 -14.21
CA GLU A 129 17.27 16.69 -14.63
C GLU A 129 16.19 17.70 -15.06
N ASN A 130 16.20 18.87 -14.42
CA ASN A 130 15.30 20.01 -14.63
C ASN A 130 13.82 19.83 -14.22
N LEU A 131 13.58 19.54 -12.94
CA LEU A 131 12.25 19.76 -12.35
C LEU A 131 11.96 21.26 -12.26
N ASN A 132 10.88 21.72 -12.89
CA ASN A 132 10.38 23.08 -12.69
C ASN A 132 9.73 23.22 -11.29
N GLU A 133 9.46 24.45 -10.84
CA GLU A 133 8.89 24.69 -9.51
C GLU A 133 7.48 24.07 -9.33
N GLU A 134 6.69 23.99 -10.41
CA GLU A 134 5.37 23.36 -10.40
C GLU A 134 5.46 21.84 -10.19
N ASP A 135 6.43 21.18 -10.82
CA ASP A 135 6.71 19.76 -10.70
C ASP A 135 7.21 19.45 -9.28
N LYS A 136 8.13 20.28 -8.75
CA LYS A 136 8.60 20.16 -7.36
C LYS A 136 7.43 20.24 -6.38
N LEU A 137 6.56 21.24 -6.54
CA LEU A 137 5.39 21.40 -5.68
C LEU A 137 4.42 20.21 -5.82
N THR A 138 4.18 19.73 -7.04
CA THR A 138 3.32 18.57 -7.31
C THR A 138 3.87 17.33 -6.62
N LEU A 139 5.17 17.10 -6.67
CA LEU A 139 5.86 16.00 -6.02
C LEU A 139 5.78 16.10 -4.48
N ILE A 140 5.95 17.28 -3.92
CA ILE A 140 5.78 17.53 -2.47
C ILE A 140 4.34 17.27 -2.03
N LEU A 141 3.35 17.81 -2.75
CA LEU A 141 1.95 17.61 -2.44
C LEU A 141 1.52 16.13 -2.61
N SER A 142 2.11 15.41 -3.56
CA SER A 142 1.91 13.96 -3.70
C SER A 142 2.43 13.19 -2.48
N SER A 143 3.38 13.77 -1.74
CA SER A 143 3.99 13.19 -0.55
C SER A 143 3.10 13.28 0.71
N ILE A 144 2.09 14.15 0.70
CA ILE A 144 1.19 14.37 1.85
C ILE A 144 0.00 13.41 1.77
N PRO A 145 -0.40 12.72 2.86
CA PRO A 145 -1.58 11.85 2.88
C PRO A 145 -2.84 12.58 2.45
N LEU A 146 -3.78 11.87 1.84
CA LEU A 146 -5.05 12.36 1.30
C LEU A 146 -4.90 13.41 0.18
N ILE A 147 -4.10 14.47 0.36
CA ILE A 147 -3.73 15.43 -0.69
C ILE A 147 -3.09 14.69 -1.86
N GLY A 148 -2.15 13.79 -1.60
CA GLY A 148 -1.49 13.00 -2.62
C GLY A 148 -2.44 12.08 -3.40
N ILE A 149 -3.60 11.71 -2.82
CA ILE A 149 -4.65 10.99 -3.55
C ILE A 149 -5.25 11.89 -4.64
N PHE A 150 -5.55 13.15 -4.33
CA PHE A 150 -6.07 14.11 -5.30
C PHE A 150 -5.04 14.45 -6.38
N ILE A 151 -3.78 14.65 -5.99
CA ILE A 151 -2.68 14.89 -6.95
C ILE A 151 -2.52 13.70 -7.88
N TYR A 152 -2.60 12.48 -7.35
CA TYR A 152 -2.57 11.27 -8.16
C TYR A 152 -3.78 11.15 -9.08
N GLY A 153 -4.99 11.44 -8.61
CA GLY A 153 -6.19 11.44 -9.45
C GLY A 153 -6.08 12.37 -10.66
N LYS A 154 -5.47 13.55 -10.49
CA LYS A 154 -5.17 14.50 -11.56
C LYS A 154 -4.06 14.04 -12.50
N ASN A 155 -3.06 13.35 -11.97
CA ASN A 155 -1.85 12.94 -12.69
C ASN A 155 -1.71 11.42 -12.81
N TYR A 156 -2.81 10.69 -12.98
CA TYR A 156 -2.83 9.23 -12.84
C TYR A 156 -1.95 8.47 -13.86
N LYS A 157 -1.49 9.15 -14.91
CA LYS A 157 -0.58 8.60 -15.92
C LYS A 157 0.90 8.72 -15.52
N ASP A 158 1.25 9.55 -14.54
CA ASP A 158 2.63 9.69 -14.08
C ASP A 158 2.96 8.59 -13.06
N SER A 159 3.83 7.67 -13.46
CA SER A 159 4.27 6.55 -12.62
C SER A 159 5.04 6.97 -11.36
N THR A 160 5.65 8.16 -11.37
CA THR A 160 6.36 8.74 -10.21
C THR A 160 5.35 9.11 -9.14
N ILE A 161 4.35 9.93 -9.53
CA ILE A 161 3.25 10.36 -8.66
C ILE A 161 2.44 9.15 -8.17
N GLU A 162 2.19 8.17 -9.04
CA GLU A 162 1.55 6.92 -8.67
C GLU A 162 2.30 6.20 -7.53
N ASN A 163 3.62 6.03 -7.64
CA ASN A 163 4.41 5.33 -6.64
C ASN A 163 4.46 6.07 -5.31
N ILE A 164 4.65 7.40 -5.34
CA ILE A 164 4.67 8.24 -4.14
C ILE A 164 3.32 8.14 -3.43
N SER A 165 2.22 8.40 -4.16
CA SER A 165 0.89 8.38 -3.57
C SER A 165 0.54 6.99 -3.04
N LYS A 166 0.89 5.89 -3.73
CA LYS A 166 0.72 4.52 -3.22
C LYS A 166 1.48 4.29 -1.92
N PHE A 167 2.73 4.70 -1.84
CA PHE A 167 3.54 4.57 -0.63
C PHE A 167 2.91 5.34 0.53
N ASN A 168 2.52 6.59 0.32
CA ASN A 168 1.93 7.43 1.35
C ASN A 168 0.59 6.90 1.84
N ILE A 169 -0.23 6.39 0.93
CA ILE A 169 -1.51 5.76 1.27
C ILE A 169 -1.27 4.49 2.07
N PHE A 170 -0.30 3.67 1.67
CA PHE A 170 0.06 2.46 2.41
C PHE A 170 0.52 2.79 3.83
N VAL A 171 1.45 3.73 3.99
CA VAL A 171 1.93 4.18 5.31
C VAL A 171 0.81 4.78 6.14
N SER A 172 -0.02 5.63 5.55
CA SER A 172 -1.16 6.25 6.25
C SER A 172 -2.21 5.24 6.67
N PHE A 173 -2.52 4.27 5.80
CA PHE A 173 -3.45 3.18 6.12
C PHE A 173 -2.90 2.31 7.25
N PHE A 174 -1.60 2.00 7.22
CA PHE A 174 -0.92 1.24 8.27
C PHE A 174 -0.93 1.97 9.61
N ILE A 175 -0.61 3.27 9.63
CA ILE A 175 -0.69 4.12 10.83
C ILE A 175 -2.13 4.14 11.37
N SER A 176 -3.12 4.33 10.50
CA SER A 176 -4.54 4.31 10.88
C SER A 176 -4.96 2.95 11.46
N LEU A 177 -4.46 1.84 10.91
CA LEU A 177 -4.73 0.51 11.46
C LEU A 177 -4.15 0.34 12.88
N ILE A 178 -2.90 0.77 13.10
CA ILE A 178 -2.28 0.74 14.43
C ILE A 178 -3.10 1.58 15.43
N TYR A 179 -3.51 2.78 15.00
CA TYR A 179 -4.30 3.71 15.80
C TYR A 179 -5.64 3.10 16.22
N VAL A 180 -6.36 2.56 15.24
CA VAL A 180 -7.68 1.94 15.39
C VAL A 180 -7.61 0.65 16.22
N SER A 181 -6.48 -0.07 16.18
CA SER A 181 -6.23 -1.27 16.99
C SER A 181 -5.97 -0.95 18.48
N GLY A 182 -6.06 0.32 18.88
CA GLY A 182 -5.88 0.77 20.25
C GLY A 182 -4.46 1.19 20.62
N ASN A 183 -3.49 1.08 19.69
CA ASN A 183 -2.08 1.44 19.92
C ASN A 183 -1.79 2.87 19.44
N LYS A 184 -2.56 3.86 19.94
CA LYS A 184 -2.52 5.26 19.47
C LYS A 184 -1.12 5.87 19.58
N GLU A 185 -0.43 5.50 20.63
CA GLU A 185 0.94 5.81 21.00
C GLU A 185 1.93 5.43 19.90
N VAL A 186 1.87 4.17 19.47
CA VAL A 186 2.73 3.62 18.42
C VAL A 186 2.39 4.29 17.08
N ALA A 187 1.10 4.48 16.79
CA ALA A 187 0.66 5.20 15.59
C ALA A 187 1.19 6.64 15.55
N ASN A 188 1.18 7.36 16.69
CA ASN A 188 1.72 8.72 16.78
C ASN A 188 3.23 8.77 16.52
N ILE A 189 3.99 7.78 17.01
CA ILE A 189 5.43 7.66 16.74
C ILE A 189 5.68 7.43 15.24
N PHE A 190 4.97 6.48 14.62
CA PHE A 190 5.08 6.25 13.17
C PHE A 190 4.65 7.47 12.36
N PHE A 191 3.62 8.18 12.80
CA PHE A 191 3.16 9.41 12.17
C PHE A 191 4.22 10.52 12.27
N LEU A 192 4.89 10.67 13.41
CA LEU A 192 6.01 11.59 13.57
C LEU A 192 7.17 11.26 12.64
N PHE A 193 7.60 9.99 12.58
CA PHE A 193 8.64 9.56 11.64
C PHE A 193 8.24 9.84 10.20
N TYR A 194 6.96 9.64 9.88
CA TYR A 194 6.44 9.92 8.56
C TYR A 194 6.43 11.43 8.22
N ILE A 195 6.09 12.31 9.18
CA ILE A 195 6.22 13.77 9.01
C ILE A 195 7.69 14.14 8.75
N ILE A 196 8.61 13.64 9.57
CA ILE A 196 10.05 13.90 9.41
C ILE A 196 10.51 13.46 8.01
N PHE A 197 10.07 12.29 7.57
CA PHE A 197 10.35 11.77 6.23
C PHE A 197 9.81 12.69 5.11
N ILE A 198 8.57 13.18 5.21
CA ILE A 198 8.01 14.12 4.23
C ILE A 198 8.79 15.43 4.21
N VAL A 199 9.10 16.00 5.37
CA VAL A 199 9.84 17.27 5.47
C VAL A 199 11.23 17.12 4.86
N PHE A 200 11.94 16.04 5.19
CA PHE A 200 13.23 15.73 4.61
C PHE A 200 13.14 15.56 3.09
N SER A 201 12.18 14.78 2.59
CA SER A 201 11.97 14.57 1.16
C SER A 201 11.65 15.88 0.43
N SER A 202 10.87 16.77 1.06
CA SER A 202 10.52 18.07 0.50
C SER A 202 11.73 18.99 0.37
N ILE A 203 12.59 19.02 1.39
CA ILE A 203 13.86 19.78 1.35
C ILE A 203 14.75 19.24 0.23
N MET A 204 14.87 17.91 0.09
CA MET A 204 15.66 17.27 -0.97
C MET A 204 15.16 17.63 -2.38
N ILE A 205 13.85 17.60 -2.59
CA ILE A 205 13.22 17.97 -3.87
C ILE A 205 13.48 19.44 -4.19
N MET A 206 13.31 20.34 -3.20
CA MET A 206 13.49 21.78 -3.41
C MET A 206 14.94 22.16 -3.65
N ALA A 207 15.86 21.64 -2.83
CA ALA A 207 17.27 22.04 -2.84
C ALA A 207 18.10 21.33 -3.91
N GLN A 208 17.79 20.05 -4.19
CA GLN A 208 18.64 19.20 -5.03
C GLN A 208 17.90 18.66 -6.26
N GLY A 209 16.57 18.82 -6.34
CA GLY A 209 15.77 18.17 -7.38
C GLY A 209 15.77 16.64 -7.27
N GLU A 210 16.22 16.11 -6.14
CA GLU A 210 16.35 14.67 -5.89
C GLU A 210 15.13 14.18 -5.12
N MET A 211 14.58 13.04 -5.55
CA MET A 211 13.44 12.42 -4.89
C MET A 211 13.77 11.01 -4.43
N ILE A 212 13.42 10.71 -3.18
CA ILE A 212 13.39 9.36 -2.65
C ILE A 212 12.14 8.67 -3.19
N THR A 213 12.29 7.83 -4.21
CA THR A 213 11.19 7.02 -4.72
C THR A 213 11.28 5.60 -4.19
N ILE A 214 10.16 5.08 -3.70
CA ILE A 214 10.02 3.66 -3.39
C ILE A 214 9.30 3.01 -4.55
N ASN A 215 9.91 1.97 -5.14
CA ASN A 215 9.29 1.28 -6.26
C ASN A 215 8.12 0.40 -5.78
N MET A 216 6.92 0.99 -5.77
CA MET A 216 5.68 0.33 -5.36
C MET A 216 5.04 -0.51 -6.49
N ARG A 217 5.69 -0.70 -7.65
CA ARG A 217 5.10 -1.45 -8.78
C ARG A 217 4.68 -2.87 -8.40
N LYS A 218 5.41 -3.51 -7.46
CA LYS A 218 5.13 -4.87 -6.97
C LYS A 218 4.12 -4.92 -5.82
N ILE A 219 3.81 -3.78 -5.18
CA ILE A 219 2.79 -3.72 -4.14
C ILE A 219 1.45 -3.55 -4.85
N PHE A 220 0.57 -4.53 -4.67
CA PHE A 220 -0.68 -4.62 -5.42
C PHE A 220 -1.50 -3.33 -5.23
N HIS A 221 -1.82 -2.65 -6.34
CA HIS A 221 -2.90 -1.67 -6.38
C HIS A 221 -4.15 -2.33 -5.78
N PRO A 222 -4.99 -1.65 -4.98
CA PRO A 222 -6.16 -2.27 -4.34
C PRO A 222 -7.05 -3.05 -5.32
N PHE A 223 -7.21 -2.52 -6.54
CA PHE A 223 -7.84 -3.21 -7.67
C PHE A 223 -7.16 -4.54 -8.05
N ALA A 224 -5.83 -4.54 -8.18
CA ALA A 224 -5.05 -5.73 -8.51
C ALA A 224 -5.07 -6.76 -7.37
N LEU A 225 -5.03 -6.33 -6.11
CA LEU A 225 -5.14 -7.21 -4.95
C LEU A 225 -6.50 -7.90 -4.89
N TYR A 226 -7.57 -7.12 -5.05
CA TYR A 226 -8.93 -7.65 -5.08
C TYR A 226 -9.12 -8.66 -6.21
N ASN A 227 -8.64 -8.32 -7.41
CA ASN A 227 -8.69 -9.19 -8.57
C ASN A 227 -7.89 -10.48 -8.37
N PHE A 228 -6.70 -10.37 -7.78
CA PHE A 228 -5.87 -11.53 -7.45
C PHE A 228 -6.57 -12.46 -6.46
N LEU A 229 -7.19 -11.93 -5.40
CA LEU A 229 -7.98 -12.73 -4.47
C LEU A 229 -9.17 -13.42 -5.16
N LYS A 230 -9.89 -12.70 -6.03
CA LYS A 230 -11.00 -13.26 -6.83
C LYS A 230 -10.52 -14.37 -7.77
N ASP A 231 -9.32 -14.23 -8.32
CA ASP A 231 -8.70 -15.24 -9.17
C ASP A 231 -8.28 -16.47 -8.34
N ILE A 232 -7.74 -16.28 -7.14
CA ILE A 232 -7.48 -17.39 -6.19
C ILE A 232 -8.77 -18.13 -5.85
N PHE A 233 -9.83 -17.42 -5.45
CA PHE A 233 -11.10 -18.08 -5.12
C PHE A 233 -11.68 -18.88 -6.29
N SER A 234 -11.58 -18.33 -7.50
CA SER A 234 -12.01 -19.03 -8.71
C SER A 234 -11.13 -20.23 -9.01
N TYR A 235 -9.83 -20.13 -8.82
CA TYR A 235 -8.90 -21.24 -9.01
C TYR A 235 -9.17 -22.35 -7.99
N LEU A 236 -9.36 -22.02 -6.71
CA LEU A 236 -9.78 -22.97 -5.69
C LEU A 236 -11.12 -23.63 -6.05
N LYS A 237 -12.08 -22.87 -6.57
CA LYS A 237 -13.36 -23.43 -7.03
C LYS A 237 -13.18 -24.41 -8.20
N THR A 238 -12.32 -24.10 -9.16
CA THR A 238 -12.00 -25.01 -10.28
C THR A 238 -11.20 -26.23 -9.80
N TYR A 239 -10.29 -26.06 -8.83
CA TYR A 239 -9.50 -27.14 -8.22
C TYR A 239 -10.35 -28.13 -7.43
N PHE A 240 -11.27 -27.63 -6.59
CA PHE A 240 -12.20 -28.45 -5.82
C PHE A 240 -13.45 -28.86 -6.61
N GLY A 241 -13.65 -28.29 -7.79
CA GLY A 241 -14.78 -28.57 -8.68
C GLY A 241 -14.53 -29.75 -9.62
N LYS A 242 -15.56 -30.12 -10.39
CA LYS A 242 -15.45 -31.13 -11.48
C LYS A 242 -14.95 -30.54 -12.81
N GLU A 243 -14.51 -29.29 -12.81
CA GLU A 243 -14.02 -28.61 -14.01
C GLU A 243 -12.63 -29.12 -14.39
N LYS A 244 -12.25 -29.00 -15.67
CA LYS A 244 -10.88 -29.33 -16.09
C LYS A 244 -9.90 -28.41 -15.36
N PHE A 245 -8.95 -29.01 -14.64
CA PHE A 245 -7.87 -28.29 -14.00
C PHE A 245 -7.13 -27.42 -15.01
N LYS A 246 -7.01 -26.13 -14.71
CA LYS A 246 -6.22 -25.15 -15.46
C LYS A 246 -5.15 -24.62 -14.52
N ASP A 247 -3.94 -24.43 -15.01
CA ASP A 247 -2.90 -23.78 -14.23
C ASP A 247 -3.31 -22.33 -13.86
N PHE A 248 -2.92 -21.89 -12.67
CA PHE A 248 -3.31 -20.57 -12.14
C PHE A 248 -2.84 -19.43 -13.05
N SER A 249 -1.65 -19.55 -13.65
CA SER A 249 -1.14 -18.54 -14.57
C SER A 249 -2.01 -18.41 -15.83
N SER A 250 -2.44 -19.54 -16.40
CA SER A 250 -3.32 -19.58 -17.56
C SER A 250 -4.70 -18.99 -17.28
N LEU A 251 -5.29 -19.31 -16.12
CA LEU A 251 -6.58 -18.78 -15.68
C LEU A 251 -6.52 -17.28 -15.43
N ARG A 252 -5.42 -16.79 -14.84
CA ARG A 252 -5.20 -15.38 -14.59
C ARG A 252 -5.07 -14.58 -15.90
N ASN A 253 -4.26 -15.06 -16.84
CA ASN A 253 -4.05 -14.41 -18.13
C ASN A 253 -5.36 -14.32 -18.94
N GLU A 254 -6.13 -15.41 -19.01
CA GLU A 254 -7.44 -15.44 -19.68
C GLU A 254 -8.40 -14.39 -19.09
N LYS A 255 -8.43 -14.26 -17.76
CA LYS A 255 -9.27 -13.28 -17.09
C LYS A 255 -8.77 -11.85 -17.21
N GLU A 256 -7.46 -11.65 -17.28
CA GLU A 256 -6.88 -10.33 -17.49
C GLU A 256 -7.20 -9.80 -18.89
N GLU A 257 -7.13 -10.65 -19.91
CA GLU A 257 -7.53 -10.32 -21.28
C GLU A 257 -9.03 -10.01 -21.38
N LYS A 258 -9.89 -10.84 -20.78
CA LYS A 258 -11.33 -10.57 -20.69
C LYS A 258 -11.65 -9.22 -20.02
N ARG A 259 -10.95 -8.89 -18.94
CA ARG A 259 -11.11 -7.61 -18.22
C ARG A 259 -10.74 -6.42 -19.11
N LYS A 260 -9.66 -6.50 -19.90
CA LYS A 260 -9.28 -5.43 -20.84
C LYS A 260 -10.35 -5.19 -21.90
N ILE A 261 -10.88 -6.27 -22.48
CA ILE A 261 -11.96 -6.20 -23.48
C ILE A 261 -13.24 -5.61 -22.87
N GLU A 262 -13.57 -5.99 -21.64
CA GLU A 262 -14.72 -5.43 -20.92
C GLU A 262 -14.54 -3.93 -20.63
N GLU A 263 -13.35 -3.49 -20.20
CA GLU A 263 -13.06 -2.08 -19.95
C GLU A 263 -13.23 -1.22 -21.20
N GLU A 264 -12.75 -1.68 -22.37
CA GLU A 264 -12.95 -0.97 -23.65
C GLU A 264 -14.43 -0.86 -24.02
N ARG A 265 -15.20 -1.95 -23.87
CA ARG A 265 -16.65 -1.93 -24.12
C ARG A 265 -17.38 -0.97 -23.20
N GLU A 266 -17.01 -0.94 -21.92
CA GLU A 266 -17.61 -0.03 -20.94
C GLU A 266 -17.29 1.44 -21.26
N ILE A 267 -16.07 1.76 -21.68
CA ILE A 267 -15.70 3.12 -22.12
C ILE A 267 -16.60 3.56 -23.27
N ASN A 268 -16.76 2.71 -24.29
CA ASN A 268 -17.58 3.02 -25.45
C ASN A 268 -19.06 3.24 -25.05
N LEU A 269 -19.60 2.41 -24.15
CA LEU A 269 -20.97 2.56 -23.65
C LEU A 269 -21.20 3.87 -22.87
N LEU A 270 -20.17 4.39 -22.18
CA LEU A 270 -20.29 5.65 -21.44
C LEU A 270 -20.31 6.88 -22.35
N GLN A 271 -19.65 6.84 -23.50
CA GLN A 271 -19.54 7.99 -24.41
C GLN A 271 -20.91 8.51 -24.86
N ASP A 272 -21.87 7.58 -25.06
CA ASP A 272 -23.23 7.87 -25.53
C ASP A 272 -24.19 8.33 -24.42
N LEU A 273 -23.76 8.33 -23.16
CA LEU A 273 -24.60 8.70 -22.02
C LEU A 273 -24.63 10.20 -21.78
N LYS A 274 -25.75 10.67 -21.20
CA LYS A 274 -25.89 12.06 -20.75
C LYS A 274 -24.96 12.36 -19.58
N ASN A 275 -24.51 13.61 -19.50
CA ASN A 275 -23.76 14.11 -18.36
C ASN A 275 -24.60 14.04 -17.08
N PHE A 276 -23.91 13.96 -15.94
CA PHE A 276 -24.57 13.94 -14.64
C PHE A 276 -25.21 15.32 -14.35
N PRO A 277 -26.49 15.39 -13.97
CA PRO A 277 -27.23 16.65 -13.93
C PRO A 277 -26.97 17.50 -12.66
N PHE A 278 -26.18 16.99 -11.71
CA PHE A 278 -25.89 17.67 -10.45
C PHE A 278 -24.38 17.89 -10.30
N ASN A 279 -23.97 18.61 -9.25
CA ASN A 279 -22.56 18.70 -8.88
C ASN A 279 -22.00 17.30 -8.63
N GLU A 280 -20.99 16.91 -9.41
CA GLU A 280 -20.41 15.57 -9.38
C GLU A 280 -19.89 15.19 -7.99
N LYS A 281 -19.43 16.18 -7.21
CA LYS A 281 -18.89 15.96 -5.85
C LYS A 281 -19.95 15.38 -4.90
N LEU A 282 -21.23 15.59 -5.19
CA LEU A 282 -22.33 14.99 -4.43
C LEU A 282 -22.40 13.46 -4.61
N ILE A 283 -21.75 12.90 -5.63
CA ILE A 283 -21.75 11.45 -5.87
C ILE A 283 -21.11 10.68 -4.71
N TYR A 284 -20.14 11.26 -4.01
CA TYR A 284 -19.43 10.57 -2.91
C TYR A 284 -19.84 11.07 -1.53
N PHE A 285 -20.94 11.82 -1.41
CA PHE A 285 -21.43 12.27 -0.11
C PHE A 285 -22.19 11.13 0.59
N PRO A 286 -21.67 10.55 1.68
CA PRO A 286 -22.25 9.35 2.29
C PRO A 286 -23.75 9.50 2.56
N VAL A 287 -24.51 8.41 2.42
CA VAL A 287 -25.99 8.34 2.61
C VAL A 287 -26.79 9.06 1.51
N PHE A 288 -26.43 10.28 1.10
CA PHE A 288 -27.11 11.01 0.03
C PHE A 288 -27.03 10.29 -1.32
N ASN A 289 -25.98 9.50 -1.53
CA ASN A 289 -25.77 8.71 -2.75
C ASN A 289 -26.90 7.70 -3.00
N LEU A 290 -27.68 7.30 -1.98
CA LEU A 290 -28.85 6.42 -2.16
C LEU A 290 -29.93 7.07 -3.04
N LEU A 291 -30.05 8.40 -3.01
CA LEU A 291 -30.96 9.15 -3.89
C LEU A 291 -30.54 9.06 -5.37
N LEU A 292 -29.27 8.71 -5.64
CA LEU A 292 -28.72 8.59 -6.99
C LEU A 292 -29.08 7.26 -7.68
N LEU A 293 -29.76 6.33 -7.00
CA LEU A 293 -30.28 5.09 -7.60
C LEU A 293 -31.19 5.36 -8.81
N GLY A 294 -31.87 6.51 -8.84
CA GLY A 294 -32.69 6.94 -9.97
C GLY A 294 -31.93 7.55 -11.16
N LYS A 295 -30.60 7.74 -11.04
CA LYS A 295 -29.76 8.48 -11.98
C LYS A 295 -28.57 7.66 -12.52
N LEU A 296 -28.74 6.34 -12.58
CA LEU A 296 -27.70 5.41 -13.05
C LEU A 296 -27.35 5.56 -14.55
N HIS A 297 -28.22 6.17 -15.36
CA HIS A 297 -28.00 6.31 -16.80
C HIS A 297 -27.26 7.61 -17.14
N THR A 298 -26.02 7.73 -16.66
CA THR A 298 -25.14 8.89 -16.88
C THR A 298 -23.70 8.46 -17.08
N LYS A 299 -22.86 9.33 -17.64
CA LYS A 299 -21.41 9.10 -17.79
C LYS A 299 -20.70 8.72 -16.48
N LYS A 300 -21.27 9.14 -15.33
CA LYS A 300 -20.73 8.86 -13.99
C LYS A 300 -21.27 7.57 -13.36
N TYR A 301 -21.85 6.66 -14.15
CA TYR A 301 -22.39 5.39 -13.67
C TYR A 301 -21.45 4.65 -12.70
N PHE A 302 -20.18 4.46 -13.07
CA PHE A 302 -19.23 3.72 -12.24
C PHE A 302 -18.95 4.39 -10.90
N HIS A 303 -18.84 5.72 -10.88
CA HIS A 303 -18.69 6.47 -9.63
C HIS A 303 -19.94 6.37 -8.74
N ILE A 304 -21.14 6.43 -9.33
CA ILE A 304 -22.39 6.25 -8.58
C ILE A 304 -22.43 4.85 -7.96
N VAL A 305 -22.08 3.81 -8.71
CA VAL A 305 -22.06 2.43 -8.19
C VAL A 305 -21.01 2.26 -7.08
N ASN A 306 -19.79 2.79 -7.26
CA ASN A 306 -18.77 2.80 -6.20
C ASN A 306 -19.31 3.45 -4.93
N ALA A 307 -19.93 4.64 -5.07
CA ALA A 307 -20.41 5.43 -3.96
C ALA A 307 -21.60 4.78 -3.24
N LEU A 308 -22.49 4.09 -3.96
CA LEU A 308 -23.53 3.26 -3.36
C LEU A 308 -22.92 2.14 -2.51
N GLY A 309 -21.90 1.46 -3.03
CA GLY A 309 -21.18 0.43 -2.29
C GLY A 309 -20.51 0.97 -1.02
N ILE A 310 -19.82 2.11 -1.11
CA ILE A 310 -19.22 2.79 0.05
C ILE A 310 -20.29 3.16 1.08
N SER A 311 -21.40 3.77 0.65
CA SER A 311 -22.50 4.13 1.55
C SER A 311 -23.09 2.93 2.29
N LEU A 312 -23.21 1.78 1.63
CA LEU A 312 -23.70 0.57 2.30
C LEU A 312 -22.70 0.06 3.35
N VAL A 313 -21.41 0.06 3.04
CA VAL A 313 -20.36 -0.33 4.00
C VAL A 313 -20.37 0.61 5.20
N ILE A 314 -20.53 1.93 4.98
CA ILE A 314 -20.67 2.92 6.05
C ILE A 314 -21.90 2.62 6.91
N LEU A 315 -23.08 2.46 6.30
CA LEU A 315 -24.33 2.16 7.03
C LEU A 315 -24.23 0.86 7.84
N PHE A 316 -23.66 -0.19 7.24
CA PHE A 316 -23.47 -1.46 7.94
C PHE A 316 -22.47 -1.35 9.08
N SER A 317 -21.38 -0.58 8.88
CA SER A 317 -20.43 -0.28 9.95
C SER A 317 -21.09 0.48 11.10
N TRP A 318 -21.98 1.44 10.81
CA TRP A 318 -22.73 2.17 11.83
C TRP A 318 -23.68 1.26 12.62
N LEU A 319 -24.34 0.33 11.94
CA LEU A 319 -25.23 -0.63 12.58
C LEU A 319 -24.50 -1.59 13.52
N ILE A 320 -23.32 -2.08 13.13
CA ILE A 320 -22.57 -3.06 13.94
C ILE A 320 -21.72 -2.41 15.01
N LEU A 321 -21.04 -1.32 14.67
CA LEU A 321 -19.96 -0.75 15.48
C LEU A 321 -20.33 0.57 16.16
N GLY A 322 -21.46 1.18 15.78
CA GLY A 322 -21.87 2.53 16.20
C GLY A 322 -21.27 3.64 15.34
N ILE A 323 -21.91 4.81 15.35
CA ILE A 323 -21.55 5.98 14.51
C ILE A 323 -20.22 6.63 14.93
N GLU A 324 -19.82 6.51 16.19
CA GLU A 324 -18.59 7.15 16.69
C GLU A 324 -17.38 6.21 16.66
N ASN A 325 -17.49 5.09 15.96
CA ASN A 325 -16.45 4.08 16.00
C ASN A 325 -15.21 4.49 15.20
N VAL A 326 -14.03 4.42 15.84
CA VAL A 326 -12.73 4.76 15.25
C VAL A 326 -12.39 3.94 13.99
N TYR A 327 -12.92 2.71 13.82
CA TYR A 327 -12.74 1.91 12.60
C TYR A 327 -13.27 2.61 11.33
N GLN A 328 -14.18 3.57 11.47
CA GLN A 328 -14.69 4.36 10.34
C GLN A 328 -13.62 5.25 9.68
N LEU A 329 -12.52 5.55 10.39
CA LEU A 329 -11.38 6.27 9.82
C LEU A 329 -10.83 5.56 8.57
N LEU A 330 -10.93 4.23 8.52
CA LEU A 330 -10.46 3.44 7.36
C LEU A 330 -11.33 3.65 6.11
N LEU A 331 -12.58 4.12 6.26
CA LEU A 331 -13.50 4.40 5.14
C LEU A 331 -13.21 5.74 4.46
N VAL A 332 -12.36 6.57 5.05
CA VAL A 332 -11.88 7.82 4.43
C VAL A 332 -11.08 7.53 3.16
N PHE A 333 -10.24 6.50 3.16
CA PHE A 333 -9.41 6.15 2.00
C PHE A 333 -10.21 5.88 0.71
N PRO A 334 -11.17 4.93 0.69
CA PRO A 334 -11.96 4.67 -0.52
C PRO A 334 -12.82 5.87 -0.96
N LEU A 335 -13.31 6.69 -0.02
CA LEU A 335 -14.01 7.94 -0.34
C LEU A 335 -13.10 8.91 -1.11
N PHE A 336 -11.91 9.18 -0.58
CA PHE A 336 -10.97 10.12 -1.19
C PHE A 336 -10.48 9.63 -2.56
N TYR A 337 -10.24 8.33 -2.72
CA TYR A 337 -9.94 7.74 -4.03
C TYR A 337 -11.09 7.94 -5.02
N GLY A 338 -12.33 7.69 -4.59
CA GLY A 338 -13.49 7.88 -5.44
C GLY A 338 -13.64 9.32 -5.95
N ILE A 339 -13.44 10.29 -5.05
CA ILE A 339 -13.50 11.72 -5.37
C ILE A 339 -12.33 12.16 -6.25
N ALA A 340 -11.10 11.70 -5.98
CA ALA A 340 -9.92 12.11 -6.73
C ALA A 340 -9.97 11.74 -8.22
N PHE A 341 -10.61 10.62 -8.55
CA PHE A 341 -10.76 10.15 -9.94
C PHE A 341 -12.05 10.63 -10.61
N LEU A 342 -12.93 11.33 -9.88
CA LEU A 342 -14.25 11.74 -10.33
C LEU A 342 -14.21 12.57 -11.61
N GLU A 343 -13.28 13.52 -11.69
CA GLU A 343 -13.15 14.44 -12.82
C GLU A 343 -12.29 13.85 -13.96
N THR A 344 -11.38 12.91 -13.66
CA THR A 344 -10.35 12.46 -14.61
C THR A 344 -10.58 11.11 -15.26
N LYS A 345 -11.39 10.22 -14.65
CA LYS A 345 -11.61 8.87 -15.17
C LYS A 345 -13.04 8.38 -14.93
N GLU A 346 -13.93 8.60 -15.90
CA GLU A 346 -15.37 8.27 -15.81
C GLU A 346 -15.67 6.79 -15.52
N ASN A 347 -14.83 5.87 -16.00
CA ASN A 347 -14.96 4.43 -15.81
C ASN A 347 -14.20 3.90 -14.58
N TYR A 348 -13.83 4.76 -13.64
CA TYR A 348 -13.04 4.34 -12.48
C TYR A 348 -13.83 3.40 -11.55
N LYS A 349 -13.23 2.25 -11.24
CA LYS A 349 -13.81 1.20 -10.39
C LYS A 349 -13.00 0.99 -9.13
N LEU A 350 -13.64 1.19 -7.99
CA LEU A 350 -13.18 0.65 -6.71
C LEU A 350 -13.70 -0.78 -6.58
N ALA A 351 -13.03 -1.76 -7.19
CA ALA A 351 -13.58 -3.09 -7.48
C ALA A 351 -14.42 -3.74 -6.35
N PHE A 352 -13.93 -3.73 -5.10
CA PHE A 352 -14.68 -4.24 -3.95
C PHE A 352 -16.01 -3.48 -3.73
N PHE A 353 -15.96 -2.15 -3.67
CA PHE A 353 -17.14 -1.30 -3.47
C PHE A 353 -18.06 -1.31 -4.68
N PHE A 354 -17.51 -1.42 -5.90
CA PHE A 354 -18.29 -1.54 -7.11
C PHE A 354 -19.14 -2.82 -7.13
N ASP A 355 -18.55 -3.95 -6.76
CA ASP A 355 -19.27 -5.24 -6.69
C ASP A 355 -20.36 -5.19 -5.60
N ILE A 356 -20.11 -4.54 -4.46
CA ILE A 356 -21.15 -4.28 -3.43
C ILE A 356 -22.26 -3.37 -3.99
N GLY A 357 -21.90 -2.28 -4.68
CA GLY A 357 -22.86 -1.37 -5.29
C GLY A 357 -23.78 -2.06 -6.30
N LYS A 358 -23.25 -3.00 -7.09
CA LYS A 358 -24.05 -3.84 -8.01
C LYS A 358 -25.09 -4.68 -7.28
N ILE A 359 -24.78 -5.21 -6.11
CA ILE A 359 -25.76 -5.97 -5.28
C ILE A 359 -26.93 -5.06 -4.91
N ILE A 360 -26.66 -3.81 -4.52
CA ILE A 360 -27.70 -2.82 -4.17
C ILE A 360 -28.60 -2.52 -5.37
N ILE A 361 -27.99 -2.27 -6.53
CA ILE A 361 -28.74 -1.98 -7.77
C ILE A 361 -29.65 -3.16 -8.13
N ASN A 362 -29.13 -4.39 -8.03
CA ASN A 362 -29.90 -5.60 -8.30
C ASN A 362 -31.06 -5.80 -7.31
N LEU A 363 -30.81 -5.58 -6.01
CA LEU A 363 -31.86 -5.65 -4.98
C LEU A 363 -32.94 -4.59 -5.23
N PHE A 364 -32.54 -3.34 -5.50
CA PHE A 364 -33.48 -2.26 -5.80
C PHE A 364 -34.30 -2.54 -7.07
N GLY A 365 -33.68 -3.06 -8.12
CA GLY A 365 -34.36 -3.50 -9.34
C GLY A 365 -35.41 -4.57 -9.09
N LYS A 366 -35.08 -5.59 -8.27
CA LYS A 366 -36.03 -6.64 -7.85
C LYS A 366 -37.20 -6.06 -7.06
N ILE A 367 -36.92 -5.21 -6.08
CA ILE A 367 -37.95 -4.55 -5.25
C ILE A 367 -38.88 -3.71 -6.13
N LYS A 368 -38.34 -2.88 -7.03
CA LYS A 368 -39.13 -2.06 -7.97
C LYS A 368 -40.01 -2.93 -8.88
N GLY A 369 -39.48 -4.06 -9.35
CA GLY A 369 -40.23 -5.04 -10.13
C GLY A 369 -41.39 -5.67 -9.35
N MET A 370 -41.17 -6.00 -8.07
CA MET A 370 -42.22 -6.51 -7.18
C MET A 370 -43.32 -5.46 -6.95
N PHE A 371 -42.97 -4.21 -6.66
CA PHE A 371 -43.95 -3.13 -6.51
C PHE A 371 -44.74 -2.85 -7.79
N ARG A 372 -44.10 -2.94 -8.97
CA ARG A 372 -44.82 -2.79 -10.24
C ARG A 372 -45.86 -3.90 -10.44
N LYS A 373 -45.47 -5.15 -10.16
CA LYS A 373 -46.39 -6.30 -10.20
C LYS A 373 -47.53 -6.16 -9.19
N ALA A 374 -47.25 -5.73 -7.96
CA ALA A 374 -48.28 -5.49 -6.95
C ALA A 374 -49.27 -4.39 -7.39
N LYS A 375 -48.79 -3.32 -8.03
CA LYS A 375 -49.64 -2.26 -8.58
C LYS A 375 -50.47 -2.73 -9.77
N GLU A 376 -49.91 -3.59 -10.64
CA GLU A 376 -50.63 -4.22 -11.75
C GLU A 376 -51.73 -5.17 -11.23
N ILE A 377 -51.46 -5.96 -10.18
CA ILE A 377 -52.45 -6.84 -9.53
C ILE A 377 -53.58 -6.01 -8.92
N LYS A 378 -53.26 -4.98 -8.14
CA LYS A 378 -54.27 -4.09 -7.53
C LYS A 378 -55.15 -3.40 -8.59
N LYS A 379 -54.56 -2.93 -9.68
CA LYS A 379 -55.29 -2.32 -10.80
C LYS A 379 -56.16 -3.33 -11.56
N LYS A 380 -55.75 -4.60 -11.59
CA LYS A 380 -56.55 -5.70 -12.16
C LYS A 380 -57.71 -6.07 -11.25
N GLU A 381 -57.51 -6.09 -9.93
CA GLU A 381 -58.56 -6.30 -8.92
C GLU A 381 -59.60 -5.17 -8.92
N GLU A 382 -59.18 -3.90 -8.97
CA GLU A 382 -60.08 -2.73 -9.11
C GLU A 382 -60.90 -2.78 -10.41
N ASN A 383 -60.30 -3.23 -11.52
CA ASN A 383 -61.02 -3.41 -12.78
C ASN A 383 -61.98 -4.62 -12.77
N ILE A 384 -61.73 -5.62 -11.92
CA ILE A 384 -62.63 -6.76 -11.73
C ILE A 384 -63.81 -6.35 -10.83
N SER A 385 -63.56 -5.63 -9.73
CA SER A 385 -64.63 -5.15 -8.85
C SER A 385 -65.58 -4.18 -9.58
N LEU A 386 -65.06 -3.27 -10.40
CA LEU A 386 -65.87 -2.36 -11.24
C LEU A 386 -66.67 -3.06 -12.35
N LYS A 387 -66.35 -4.32 -12.68
CA LYS A 387 -67.11 -5.13 -13.65
C LYS A 387 -68.18 -6.01 -13.01
N VAL A 388 -68.14 -6.21 -11.69
CA VAL A 388 -69.13 -6.99 -10.94
C VAL A 388 -70.29 -6.12 -10.43
N GLU A 389 -70.10 -4.79 -10.35
CA GLU A 389 -71.12 -3.81 -9.97
C GLU A 389 -71.94 -3.22 -11.15
N LYS A 390 -71.80 -3.77 -12.36
CA LYS A 390 -72.65 -3.44 -13.53
C LYS A 390 -73.45 -4.67 -13.92
#